data_AF-A0A0H4X200-F1
#
_entry.id   AF-A0A0H4X200-F1
#
_cell.length_a   1.000
_cell.length_b   1.000
_cell.length_c   1.000
_cell.angle_alpha   90.00
_cell.angle_beta   90.00
_cell.angle_gamma   90.00
#
_symmetry.space_group_name_H-M   'P 1'
#
loop_
_entity.id
_entity.type
_entity.pdbx_description
1 polymer ?
#
loop_
_entity_poly.entity_id
_entity_poly.type
_entity_poly.pdbx_seq_one_letter_code
_entity_poly.pdbx_strand_id
1 'polypeptide(L)'
;MLLAACGPTLDDVEAPLAQQAFAGDEDDPDSHSQGTQLHAAPVRAVQYDNALVRHDGAHREARLLLKAGGIVAVMPLIVNGSTRSLQRCSPTGSPPTGETRNCGFILDGQGVCTPGTRVNLVGGNSNSTRDRCEGAPVLRVCSGEAPCEHLGPGYLASGNSTFSMNACPAVEFVCPDSGVYTALAGPAAPFTSWTMEVSARKGTYPTTHKMMKGEELTGARLYQGATTSAQPWLDIVDVVNARENPVSEGSGAWDPSGQTYLYQVRYTPSGGTASVPLCSLGANWAVPVKGLFNLQGARTESTSSFTLGCDAGVIAKCYRWGYQPWRDGAQPGPITEAHWSCTRMARADYCGVGTSFTQDGTRIRPWDALTPAIIAPPEPNTSPEDLTFEAGWNTTGPTCLSHLRWQHLTASCVPLNPPIYDANGNIVNDCRDPNTPYGPGKCAEICDTAEEAALFYGSRVFNNSAINTL
;
A
#
# COMPACT_ATOMS: atom_id res chain seq x y z
N MET A 1 -2.79 17.21 28.61
CA MET A 1 -3.41 17.79 27.40
C MET A 1 -2.63 17.28 26.21
N LEU A 2 -3.15 16.26 25.52
CA LEU A 2 -2.58 15.77 24.27
C LEU A 2 -3.03 16.71 23.15
N LEU A 3 -2.06 17.33 22.46
CA LEU A 3 -2.30 18.03 21.20
C LEU A 3 -2.56 16.96 20.13
N ALA A 4 -3.83 16.78 19.76
CA ALA A 4 -4.20 16.10 18.54
C ALA A 4 -3.64 16.92 17.36
N ALA A 5 -2.71 16.34 16.62
CA ALA A 5 -2.23 16.93 15.38
C ALA A 5 -3.39 16.95 14.37
N CYS A 6 -4.01 18.11 14.20
CA CYS A 6 -4.94 18.35 13.11
C CYS A 6 -4.17 18.16 11.79
N GLY A 7 -4.52 17.13 11.03
CA GLY A 7 -4.07 16.99 9.64
C GLY A 7 -4.51 18.19 8.80
N PRO A 8 -3.88 18.41 7.63
CA PRO A 8 -4.21 19.55 6.77
C PRO A 8 -5.68 19.52 6.35
N THR A 9 -6.29 20.70 6.29
CA THR A 9 -7.68 20.92 5.86
C THR A 9 -7.87 20.51 4.39
N LEU A 10 -8.98 19.83 4.12
CA LEU A 10 -9.24 19.04 2.90
C LEU A 10 -9.96 19.79 1.76
N ASP A 11 -10.07 21.13 1.81
CA ASP A 11 -11.01 21.89 0.96
C ASP A 11 -10.43 22.49 -0.34
N ASP A 12 -9.13 22.35 -0.63
CA ASP A 12 -8.59 22.85 -1.90
C ASP A 12 -8.66 21.77 -2.99
N VAL A 13 -9.70 21.80 -3.81
CA VAL A 13 -9.88 20.93 -4.97
C VAL A 13 -8.90 21.34 -6.09
N GLU A 14 -8.05 20.43 -6.58
CA GLU A 14 -7.27 20.67 -7.81
C GLU A 14 -8.23 20.82 -8.99
N ALA A 15 -8.03 21.83 -9.85
CA ALA A 15 -8.90 22.06 -11.00
C ALA A 15 -8.92 20.82 -11.94
N PRO A 16 -10.08 20.46 -12.51
CA PRO A 16 -10.21 19.30 -13.40
C PRO A 16 -9.44 19.52 -14.71
N LEU A 17 -8.72 18.50 -15.17
CA LEU A 17 -7.98 18.51 -16.42
C LEU A 17 -8.80 18.01 -17.61
N ALA A 18 -8.45 18.52 -18.79
CA ALA A 18 -8.76 17.92 -20.07
C ALA A 18 -7.78 16.76 -20.31
N GLN A 19 -8.34 15.59 -20.64
CA GLN A 19 -7.62 14.36 -20.90
C GLN A 19 -6.70 14.52 -22.11
N GLN A 20 -5.38 14.46 -21.91
CA GLN A 20 -4.46 14.15 -23.00
C GLN A 20 -3.86 12.78 -22.72
N ALA A 21 -4.29 11.81 -23.51
CA ALA A 21 -3.71 10.48 -23.55
C ALA A 21 -2.33 10.62 -24.19
N PHE A 22 -1.26 10.45 -23.42
CA PHE A 22 0.07 10.36 -23.98
C PHE A 22 0.46 8.89 -24.03
N ALA A 23 0.54 8.35 -25.25
CA ALA A 23 1.36 7.19 -25.52
C ALA A 23 2.82 7.62 -25.28
N GLY A 24 3.59 6.79 -24.57
CA GLY A 24 5.05 6.91 -24.60
C GLY A 24 5.52 6.89 -26.04
N ASP A 25 6.62 7.56 -26.31
CA ASP A 25 7.26 7.47 -27.62
C ASP A 25 7.71 6.02 -27.81
N GLU A 26 7.08 5.27 -28.73
CA GLU A 26 7.50 3.88 -29.02
C GLU A 26 8.96 3.85 -29.48
N ASP A 27 9.47 4.97 -30.02
CA ASP A 27 10.85 5.13 -30.47
C ASP A 27 11.81 5.54 -29.33
N ASP A 28 11.32 5.84 -28.12
CA ASP A 28 12.13 6.13 -26.93
C ASP A 28 11.50 5.57 -25.64
N PRO A 29 11.78 4.29 -25.31
CA PRO A 29 11.20 3.62 -24.15
C PRO A 29 11.64 4.22 -22.81
N ASP A 30 12.69 5.06 -22.78
CA ASP A 30 13.21 5.70 -21.58
C ASP A 30 12.58 7.07 -21.32
N SER A 31 11.68 7.51 -22.21
CA SER A 31 10.95 8.75 -22.10
C SER A 31 9.67 8.58 -21.28
N HIS A 32 9.45 9.50 -20.35
CA HIS A 32 8.27 9.51 -19.49
C HIS A 32 7.48 10.82 -19.61
N SER A 33 6.16 10.74 -19.37
CA SER A 33 5.26 11.89 -19.51
C SER A 33 4.96 12.56 -18.17
N GLN A 34 5.01 13.88 -18.18
CA GLN A 34 4.86 14.69 -16.97
C GLN A 34 3.40 14.90 -16.57
N GLY A 35 3.20 15.57 -15.44
CA GLY A 35 1.88 15.92 -14.94
C GLY A 35 1.91 17.13 -14.03
N THR A 36 0.81 17.87 -14.00
CA THR A 36 0.63 19.08 -13.18
C THR A 36 0.07 18.78 -11.80
N GLN A 37 -0.73 17.72 -11.67
CA GLN A 37 -1.43 17.34 -10.45
C GLN A 37 -0.60 16.42 -9.56
N LEU A 38 -0.62 16.68 -8.24
CA LEU A 38 0.11 15.85 -7.27
C LEU A 38 -0.62 14.53 -7.03
N HIS A 39 -1.88 14.60 -6.60
CA HIS A 39 -2.69 13.43 -6.26
C HIS A 39 -3.61 13.00 -7.40
N ALA A 40 -4.11 13.97 -8.17
CA ALA A 40 -5.24 13.79 -9.11
C ALA A 40 -6.48 13.16 -8.44
N ALA A 41 -6.66 13.44 -7.14
CA ALA A 41 -7.72 12.90 -6.31
C ALA A 41 -8.28 13.97 -5.35
N PRO A 42 -9.60 14.06 -5.20
CA PRO A 42 -10.24 14.97 -4.23
C PRO A 42 -10.07 14.49 -2.79
N VAL A 43 -9.94 13.17 -2.58
CA VAL A 43 -9.62 12.56 -1.28
C VAL A 43 -8.19 12.04 -1.32
N ARG A 44 -7.37 12.49 -0.37
CA ARG A 44 -5.90 12.30 -0.41
C ARG A 44 -5.35 11.40 0.66
N ALA A 45 -6.11 11.18 1.73
CA ALA A 45 -5.66 10.43 2.88
C ALA A 45 -6.71 9.42 3.33
N VAL A 46 -6.24 8.26 3.77
CA VAL A 46 -7.04 7.17 4.31
C VAL A 46 -6.48 6.80 5.66
N GLN A 47 -7.34 6.60 6.65
CA GLN A 47 -6.93 6.13 7.97
C GLN A 47 -6.63 4.63 7.96
N TYR A 48 -5.63 4.23 8.75
CA TYR A 48 -5.35 2.81 8.96
C TYR A 48 -6.43 2.13 9.79
N ASP A 49 -7.05 2.83 10.74
CA ASP A 49 -8.08 2.27 11.60
C ASP A 49 -9.49 2.54 11.07
N ASN A 50 -10.48 1.82 11.61
CA ASN A 50 -11.91 1.95 11.31
C ASN A 50 -12.31 1.59 9.86
N ALA A 51 -11.52 0.82 9.12
CA ALA A 51 -11.96 0.29 7.84
C ALA A 51 -13.02 -0.80 8.05
N LEU A 52 -13.85 -1.04 7.03
CA LEU A 52 -14.82 -2.13 7.02
C LEU A 52 -14.54 -3.07 5.84
N VAL A 53 -14.45 -4.37 6.07
CA VAL A 53 -14.29 -5.38 5.01
C VAL A 53 -15.53 -6.28 4.92
N ARG A 54 -15.77 -6.88 3.74
CA ARG A 54 -16.84 -7.85 3.58
C ARG A 54 -16.41 -9.23 4.05
N HIS A 55 -17.15 -9.79 5.00
CA HIS A 55 -16.97 -11.15 5.47
C HIS A 55 -18.33 -11.76 5.82
N ASP A 56 -18.61 -12.96 5.30
CA ASP A 56 -19.86 -13.70 5.53
C ASP A 56 -21.14 -12.85 5.32
N GLY A 57 -21.13 -12.04 4.26
CA GLY A 57 -22.27 -11.21 3.85
C GLY A 57 -22.43 -9.89 4.63
N ALA A 58 -21.58 -9.60 5.60
CA ALA A 58 -21.64 -8.38 6.41
C ALA A 58 -20.34 -7.57 6.34
N HIS A 59 -20.41 -6.30 6.74
CA HIS A 59 -19.24 -5.45 6.96
C HIS A 59 -18.68 -5.70 8.37
N ARG A 60 -17.38 -5.96 8.47
CA ARG A 60 -16.64 -6.17 9.71
C ARG A 60 -15.53 -5.15 9.82
N GLU A 61 -15.31 -4.62 11.02
CA GLU A 61 -14.20 -3.71 11.28
C GLU A 61 -12.86 -4.40 11.02
N ALA A 62 -11.93 -3.67 10.42
CA ALA A 62 -10.57 -4.12 10.18
C ALA A 62 -9.60 -2.95 10.31
N ARG A 63 -8.37 -3.28 10.72
CA ARG A 63 -7.24 -2.37 10.65
C ARG A 63 -6.49 -2.59 9.34
N LEU A 64 -6.24 -1.54 8.59
CA LEU A 64 -5.44 -1.56 7.38
C LEU A 64 -3.95 -1.48 7.70
N LEU A 65 -3.16 -2.07 6.81
CA LEU A 65 -1.72 -1.95 6.73
C LEU A 65 -1.35 -1.81 5.25
N LEU A 66 -0.21 -1.16 4.95
CA LEU A 66 0.38 -1.24 3.61
C LEU A 66 1.52 -2.26 3.62
N LYS A 67 1.48 -3.23 2.71
CA LYS A 67 2.53 -4.25 2.57
C LYS A 67 2.83 -4.46 1.08
N ALA A 68 4.08 -4.25 0.71
CA ALA A 68 4.57 -4.43 -0.67
C ALA A 68 3.70 -3.72 -1.73
N GLY A 69 3.24 -2.50 -1.44
CA GLY A 69 2.43 -1.72 -2.39
C GLY A 69 0.93 -2.02 -2.40
N GLY A 70 0.47 -3.01 -1.62
CA GLY A 70 -0.94 -3.33 -1.45
C GLY A 70 -1.49 -2.92 -0.08
N ILE A 71 -2.79 -2.65 -0.05
CA ILE A 71 -3.58 -2.61 1.18
C ILE A 71 -3.76 -4.05 1.69
N VAL A 72 -3.55 -4.26 2.98
CA VAL A 72 -3.87 -5.48 3.71
C VAL A 72 -4.83 -5.11 4.84
N ALA A 73 -6.01 -5.72 4.89
CA ALA A 73 -6.94 -5.54 5.99
C ALA A 73 -6.80 -6.68 7.00
N VAL A 74 -6.62 -6.33 8.26
CA VAL A 74 -6.51 -7.23 9.40
C VAL A 74 -7.85 -7.21 10.15
N MET A 75 -8.69 -8.19 9.87
CA MET A 75 -10.01 -8.34 10.48
C MET A 75 -9.88 -9.21 11.74
N PRO A 76 -10.30 -8.74 12.93
CA PRO A 76 -10.30 -9.56 14.14
C PRO A 76 -11.34 -10.68 14.03
N LEU A 77 -10.93 -11.87 14.46
CA LEU A 77 -11.81 -13.02 14.59
C LEU A 77 -12.46 -13.03 15.98
N ILE A 78 -13.73 -13.40 16.01
CA ILE A 78 -14.54 -13.49 17.21
C ILE A 78 -15.25 -14.84 17.18
N VAL A 79 -15.36 -15.53 18.31
CA VAL A 79 -16.22 -16.71 18.42
C VAL A 79 -17.59 -16.28 18.91
N ASN A 80 -18.61 -16.53 18.10
CA ASN A 80 -19.99 -16.16 18.35
C ASN A 80 -20.81 -17.35 18.85
N GLY A 81 -21.67 -17.10 19.84
CA GLY A 81 -22.62 -18.09 20.35
C GLY A 81 -22.00 -19.16 21.26
N SER A 82 -22.82 -20.14 21.62
CA SER A 82 -22.44 -21.27 22.46
C SER A 82 -23.26 -22.50 22.04
N THR A 83 -22.70 -23.68 22.27
CA THR A 83 -23.38 -24.96 22.06
C THR A 83 -23.29 -25.80 23.34
N ARG A 84 -24.02 -26.92 23.40
CA ARG A 84 -23.91 -27.84 24.55
C ARG A 84 -22.50 -28.37 24.70
N SER A 85 -21.76 -28.52 23.59
CA SER A 85 -20.38 -28.96 23.60
C SER A 85 -19.45 -28.13 24.49
N LEU A 86 -19.72 -26.83 24.64
CA LEU A 86 -18.96 -25.96 25.55
C LEU A 86 -19.48 -25.98 27.00
N GLN A 87 -20.64 -26.60 27.26
CA GLN A 87 -21.21 -26.70 28.60
C GLN A 87 -20.53 -27.82 29.39
N ARG A 88 -20.40 -27.66 30.71
CA ARG A 88 -19.87 -28.73 31.56
C ARG A 88 -20.75 -29.98 31.46
N CYS A 89 -20.13 -31.16 31.39
CA CYS A 89 -20.90 -32.41 31.46
C CYS A 89 -21.56 -32.59 32.83
N SER A 90 -22.68 -33.32 32.85
CA SER A 90 -23.32 -33.74 34.09
C SER A 90 -22.36 -34.60 34.93
N PRO A 91 -22.19 -34.31 36.23
CA PRO A 91 -21.42 -35.16 37.14
C PRO A 91 -22.20 -36.42 37.56
N THR A 92 -23.51 -36.48 37.28
CA THR A 92 -24.39 -37.62 37.58
C THR A 92 -24.81 -38.32 36.30
N GLY A 93 -24.87 -39.66 36.34
CA GLY A 93 -25.07 -40.52 35.16
C GLY A 93 -23.75 -40.78 34.42
N SER A 94 -23.68 -41.83 33.61
CA SER A 94 -22.51 -42.14 32.76
C SER A 94 -22.44 -41.12 31.63
N PRO A 95 -21.58 -40.08 31.69
CA PRO A 95 -21.58 -39.06 30.66
C PRO A 95 -21.04 -39.64 29.35
N PRO A 96 -21.52 -39.18 28.19
CA PRO A 96 -20.98 -39.62 26.90
C PRO A 96 -19.48 -39.36 26.84
N THR A 97 -18.74 -40.20 26.12
CA THR A 97 -17.28 -40.12 25.97
C THR A 97 -16.90 -40.04 24.49
N GLY A 98 -15.67 -39.58 24.22
CA GLY A 98 -15.11 -39.53 22.87
C GLY A 98 -15.59 -38.35 22.04
N GLU A 99 -15.39 -38.44 20.73
CA GLU A 99 -15.59 -37.35 19.77
C GLU A 99 -17.04 -36.97 19.49
N THR A 100 -17.97 -37.89 19.77
CA THR A 100 -19.41 -37.69 19.57
C THR A 100 -20.08 -37.00 20.77
N ARG A 101 -19.34 -36.81 21.87
CA ARG A 101 -19.83 -36.16 23.09
C ARG A 101 -20.27 -34.72 22.81
N ASN A 102 -21.29 -34.24 23.51
CA ASN A 102 -21.87 -32.92 23.32
C ASN A 102 -21.75 -32.03 24.56
N CYS A 103 -20.69 -32.19 25.35
CA CYS A 103 -20.39 -31.37 26.53
C CYS A 103 -18.90 -31.40 26.81
N GLY A 104 -18.42 -30.49 27.67
CA GLY A 104 -17.11 -30.44 28.31
C GLY A 104 -15.91 -30.33 27.37
N PHE A 105 -16.11 -29.71 26.20
CA PHE A 105 -15.05 -29.14 25.39
C PHE A 105 -14.75 -27.72 25.83
N ILE A 106 -13.56 -27.25 25.51
CA ILE A 106 -13.16 -25.84 25.57
C ILE A 106 -12.98 -25.31 24.15
N LEU A 107 -13.05 -24.00 24.01
CA LEU A 107 -12.57 -23.32 22.81
C LEU A 107 -11.04 -23.41 22.80
N ASP A 108 -10.47 -24.09 21.80
CA ASP A 108 -9.02 -24.20 21.64
C ASP A 108 -8.48 -22.99 20.88
N GLY A 109 -9.15 -22.60 19.79
CA GLY A 109 -8.74 -21.47 18.97
C GLY A 109 -9.49 -21.39 17.65
N GLN A 110 -9.09 -20.44 16.82
CA GLN A 110 -9.59 -20.26 15.46
C GLN A 110 -8.45 -20.36 14.46
N GLY A 111 -8.78 -20.75 13.23
CA GLY A 111 -7.84 -20.83 12.14
C GLY A 111 -8.37 -20.20 10.87
N VAL A 112 -7.43 -19.80 10.02
CA VAL A 112 -7.71 -19.25 8.69
C VAL A 112 -7.06 -20.13 7.63
N CYS A 113 -7.80 -20.40 6.57
CA CYS A 113 -7.37 -21.23 5.45
C CYS A 113 -7.95 -20.72 4.12
N THR A 114 -7.40 -21.20 3.01
CA THR A 114 -7.94 -20.91 1.68
C THR A 114 -9.19 -21.75 1.45
N PRO A 115 -10.36 -21.15 1.12
CA PRO A 115 -11.61 -21.87 0.86
C PRO A 115 -11.43 -23.06 -0.09
N GLY A 116 -12.12 -24.17 0.18
CA GLY A 116 -12.07 -25.39 -0.64
C GLY A 116 -10.77 -26.21 -0.53
N THR A 117 -9.73 -25.71 0.15
CA THR A 117 -8.48 -26.47 0.34
C THR A 117 -8.56 -27.43 1.53
N ARG A 118 -7.80 -28.53 1.45
CA ARG A 118 -7.71 -29.51 2.53
C ARG A 118 -6.81 -28.99 3.66
N VAL A 119 -7.32 -29.00 4.88
CA VAL A 119 -6.62 -28.60 6.10
C VAL A 119 -6.46 -29.83 6.99
N ASN A 120 -5.28 -29.96 7.59
CA ASN A 120 -4.98 -31.01 8.57
C ASN A 120 -4.53 -30.34 9.87
N LEU A 121 -5.36 -30.46 10.91
CA LEU A 121 -5.04 -30.05 12.27
C LEU A 121 -4.54 -31.25 13.04
N VAL A 122 -3.39 -31.09 13.69
CA VAL A 122 -2.73 -32.12 14.48
C VAL A 122 -2.53 -31.65 15.91
N GLY A 123 -2.78 -32.53 16.86
CA GLY A 123 -2.36 -32.33 18.25
C GLY A 123 -0.89 -32.69 18.47
N GLY A 124 -0.24 -32.00 19.41
CA GLY A 124 1.10 -32.28 19.94
C GLY A 124 1.28 -31.73 21.36
N ASN A 125 2.48 -31.79 21.93
CA ASN A 125 2.83 -31.11 23.19
C ASN A 125 4.22 -30.51 23.06
N SER A 126 4.33 -29.19 23.21
CA SER A 126 5.57 -28.42 23.08
C SER A 126 6.70 -28.83 24.03
N ASN A 127 6.39 -29.53 25.13
CA ASN A 127 7.40 -29.99 26.10
C ASN A 127 7.95 -31.40 25.80
N SER A 128 7.59 -32.01 24.68
CA SER A 128 8.00 -33.37 24.31
C SER A 128 8.76 -33.38 22.98
N THR A 129 9.84 -34.16 22.90
CA THR A 129 10.61 -34.38 21.65
C THR A 129 9.89 -35.28 20.63
N ARG A 130 8.68 -35.73 20.97
CA ARG A 130 7.74 -36.46 20.10
C ARG A 130 6.38 -35.78 20.25
N ASP A 131 5.60 -35.62 19.18
CA ASP A 131 4.23 -35.05 19.20
C ASP A 131 3.29 -35.92 20.07
N ARG A 132 3.35 -35.74 21.40
CA ARG A 132 2.65 -36.57 22.39
C ARG A 132 1.53 -35.77 23.03
N CYS A 133 0.39 -36.39 23.24
CA CYS A 133 -0.73 -35.79 23.96
C CYS A 133 -1.07 -36.65 25.18
N GLU A 134 -1.60 -36.03 26.23
CA GLU A 134 -1.96 -36.71 27.48
C GLU A 134 -3.48 -36.68 27.70
N GLY A 135 -4.01 -37.69 28.38
CA GLY A 135 -5.43 -37.70 28.78
C GLY A 135 -6.43 -38.03 27.67
N ALA A 136 -5.95 -38.67 26.59
CA ALA A 136 -6.74 -39.04 25.42
C ALA A 136 -7.60 -37.88 24.86
N PRO A 137 -6.99 -36.79 24.36
CA PRO A 137 -7.76 -35.64 23.89
C PRO A 137 -8.56 -35.92 22.62
N VAL A 138 -9.57 -35.09 22.45
CA VAL A 138 -10.46 -35.03 21.30
C VAL A 138 -10.36 -33.63 20.70
N LEU A 139 -10.31 -33.58 19.38
CA LEU A 139 -10.38 -32.36 18.60
C LEU A 139 -11.68 -32.35 17.79
N ARG A 140 -12.40 -31.23 17.79
CA ARG A 140 -13.54 -30.97 16.91
C ARG A 140 -13.33 -29.68 16.15
N VAL A 141 -13.66 -29.69 14.88
CA VAL A 141 -13.54 -28.53 14.00
C VAL A 141 -14.92 -28.11 13.51
N CYS A 142 -15.18 -26.82 13.61
CA CYS A 142 -16.43 -26.16 13.25
C CYS A 142 -16.16 -25.11 12.18
N SER A 143 -17.07 -24.95 11.23
CA SER A 143 -16.95 -23.94 10.18
C SER A 143 -17.27 -22.55 10.72
N GLY A 144 -16.49 -21.57 10.28
CA GLY A 144 -16.68 -20.17 10.63
C GLY A 144 -16.33 -19.85 12.08
N GLU A 145 -16.94 -18.78 12.54
CA GLU A 145 -16.72 -18.12 13.82
C GLU A 145 -17.67 -18.63 14.91
N ALA A 146 -17.99 -19.93 14.95
CA ALA A 146 -18.94 -20.49 15.90
C ALA A 146 -18.58 -21.92 16.35
N PRO A 147 -18.92 -22.30 17.60
CA PRO A 147 -18.86 -23.69 18.03
C PRO A 147 -19.99 -24.52 17.39
N CYS A 148 -19.78 -25.83 17.30
CA CYS A 148 -20.70 -26.77 16.65
C CYS A 148 -20.85 -28.07 17.46
N GLU A 149 -21.95 -28.75 17.23
CA GLU A 149 -22.19 -30.11 17.73
C GLU A 149 -21.67 -31.15 16.73
N HIS A 150 -21.37 -32.37 17.20
CA HIS A 150 -20.96 -33.46 16.33
C HIS A 150 -22.03 -33.76 15.26
N LEU A 151 -21.65 -33.77 13.98
CA LEU A 151 -22.54 -33.92 12.83
C LEU A 151 -23.70 -32.90 12.78
N GLY A 152 -23.61 -31.81 13.55
CA GLY A 152 -24.56 -30.72 13.53
C GLY A 152 -24.24 -29.66 12.47
N PRO A 153 -25.04 -28.59 12.39
CA PRO A 153 -24.73 -27.44 11.54
C PRO A 153 -23.34 -26.88 11.83
N GLY A 154 -22.57 -26.66 10.77
CA GLY A 154 -21.20 -26.17 10.85
C GLY A 154 -20.17 -27.20 11.34
N TYR A 155 -20.54 -28.47 11.54
CA TYR A 155 -19.57 -29.52 11.80
C TYR A 155 -18.69 -29.80 10.58
N LEU A 156 -17.37 -29.77 10.76
CA LEU A 156 -16.42 -30.12 9.71
C LEU A 156 -15.80 -31.49 9.94
N ALA A 157 -15.22 -31.71 11.12
CA ALA A 157 -14.57 -32.97 11.47
C ALA A 157 -14.42 -33.11 12.99
N SER A 158 -14.13 -34.34 13.43
CA SER A 158 -13.62 -34.61 14.78
C SER A 158 -12.67 -35.78 14.72
N GLY A 159 -11.79 -35.86 15.71
CA GLY A 159 -10.83 -36.93 15.85
C GLY A 159 -10.49 -37.15 17.30
N ASN A 160 -10.27 -38.42 17.63
CA ASN A 160 -9.79 -38.84 18.94
C ASN A 160 -8.34 -39.29 18.86
N SER A 161 -7.64 -39.19 19.99
CA SER A 161 -6.44 -39.99 20.23
C SER A 161 -6.82 -41.39 20.72
N THR A 162 -6.03 -42.39 20.37
CA THR A 162 -6.03 -43.66 21.11
C THR A 162 -5.28 -43.48 22.44
N PHE A 163 -5.55 -44.34 23.43
CA PHE A 163 -4.86 -44.32 24.74
C PHE A 163 -3.34 -44.63 24.67
N SER A 164 -2.76 -44.80 23.48
CA SER A 164 -1.33 -45.04 23.31
C SER A 164 -0.54 -43.72 23.33
N MET A 165 0.59 -43.71 24.05
CA MET A 165 1.42 -42.52 24.34
C MET A 165 2.05 -41.82 23.10
N ASN A 166 1.66 -42.16 21.86
CA ASN A 166 2.21 -41.61 20.63
C ASN A 166 1.13 -41.23 19.59
N ALA A 167 -0.15 -41.16 19.95
CA ALA A 167 -1.23 -40.91 18.99
C ALA A 167 -2.10 -39.71 19.40
N CYS A 168 -1.64 -38.48 19.13
CA CYS A 168 -2.49 -37.29 19.20
C CYS A 168 -3.61 -37.33 18.15
N PRO A 169 -4.77 -36.71 18.38
CA PRO A 169 -5.80 -36.61 17.36
C PRO A 169 -5.28 -35.81 16.18
N ALA A 170 -5.59 -36.28 14.98
CA ALA A 170 -5.42 -35.54 13.74
C ALA A 170 -6.77 -35.52 13.02
N VAL A 171 -7.15 -34.35 12.53
CA VAL A 171 -8.42 -34.16 11.82
C VAL A 171 -8.17 -33.48 10.49
N GLU A 172 -8.78 -34.05 9.46
CA GLU A 172 -8.69 -33.54 8.11
C GLU A 172 -10.07 -33.10 7.65
N PHE A 173 -10.13 -31.91 7.06
CA PHE A 173 -11.37 -31.30 6.60
C PHE A 173 -11.12 -30.38 5.40
N VAL A 174 -12.20 -29.99 4.72
CA VAL A 174 -12.16 -28.99 3.66
C VAL A 174 -12.44 -27.63 4.28
N CYS A 175 -11.57 -26.65 3.98
CA CYS A 175 -11.72 -25.29 4.44
C CYS A 175 -13.08 -24.71 4.00
N PRO A 176 -13.87 -24.14 4.92
CA PRO A 176 -15.18 -23.58 4.59
C PRO A 176 -15.05 -22.34 3.70
N ASP A 177 -16.16 -21.95 3.05
CA ASP A 177 -16.20 -20.82 2.12
C ASP A 177 -15.81 -19.48 2.78
N SER A 178 -16.11 -19.32 4.08
CA SER A 178 -15.69 -18.16 4.87
C SER A 178 -14.17 -18.06 5.02
N GLY A 179 -13.44 -19.16 4.82
CA GLY A 179 -12.00 -19.29 5.07
C GLY A 179 -11.62 -19.30 6.55
N VAL A 180 -12.60 -19.39 7.46
CA VAL A 180 -12.40 -19.39 8.91
C VAL A 180 -12.97 -20.66 9.52
N TYR A 181 -12.30 -21.23 10.50
CA TYR A 181 -12.84 -22.34 11.31
C TYR A 181 -12.53 -22.14 12.79
N THR A 182 -13.33 -22.78 13.64
CA THR A 182 -13.20 -22.77 15.09
C THR A 182 -12.92 -24.19 15.58
N ALA A 183 -11.89 -24.36 16.39
CA ALA A 183 -11.51 -25.66 16.95
C ALA A 183 -11.88 -25.73 18.43
N LEU A 184 -12.50 -26.86 18.80
CA LEU A 184 -12.82 -27.22 20.17
C LEU A 184 -11.96 -28.40 20.59
N ALA A 185 -11.46 -28.38 21.82
CA ALA A 185 -10.64 -29.44 22.35
C ALA A 185 -11.12 -29.87 23.74
N GLY A 186 -10.83 -31.10 24.15
CA GLY A 186 -11.22 -31.61 25.45
C GLY A 186 -10.76 -33.04 25.65
N PRO A 187 -10.89 -33.60 26.85
CA PRO A 187 -10.58 -35.00 27.07
C PRO A 187 -11.69 -35.88 26.45
N ALA A 188 -11.33 -37.09 26.03
CA ALA A 188 -12.33 -38.08 25.59
C ALA A 188 -13.26 -38.48 26.74
N ALA A 189 -12.73 -38.65 27.96
CA ALA A 189 -13.52 -38.87 29.16
C ALA A 189 -13.71 -37.56 29.92
N PRO A 190 -14.94 -37.16 30.26
CA PRO A 190 -15.17 -35.97 31.09
C PRO A 190 -14.42 -36.06 32.42
N PHE A 191 -14.00 -34.91 32.96
CA PHE A 191 -13.34 -34.78 34.26
C PHE A 191 -11.95 -35.43 34.38
N THR A 192 -11.33 -35.86 33.28
CA THR A 192 -9.93 -36.29 33.28
C THR A 192 -8.99 -35.16 32.91
N SER A 193 -7.78 -35.18 33.47
CA SER A 193 -6.69 -34.31 33.04
C SER A 193 -6.27 -34.65 31.61
N TRP A 194 -5.96 -33.63 30.82
CA TRP A 194 -5.51 -33.78 29.43
C TRP A 194 -4.65 -32.58 29.04
N THR A 195 -3.77 -32.78 28.05
CA THR A 195 -2.96 -31.72 27.46
C THR A 195 -2.77 -31.97 25.98
N MET A 196 -2.94 -30.92 25.17
CA MET A 196 -2.68 -30.91 23.74
C MET A 196 -2.46 -29.47 23.30
N GLU A 197 -1.53 -29.27 22.38
CA GLU A 197 -1.34 -28.07 21.59
C GLU A 197 -1.69 -28.42 20.14
N VAL A 198 -2.58 -27.63 19.55
CA VAL A 198 -3.07 -27.89 18.19
C VAL A 198 -2.32 -27.00 17.21
N SER A 199 -1.87 -27.59 16.10
CA SER A 199 -1.24 -26.86 15.01
C SER A 199 -1.84 -27.26 13.66
N ALA A 200 -1.79 -26.35 12.69
CA ALA A 200 -2.19 -26.63 11.32
C ALA A 200 -0.97 -26.86 10.43
N ARG A 201 -0.99 -27.92 9.61
CA ARG A 201 0.06 -28.13 8.58
C ARG A 201 -0.05 -27.17 7.40
N LYS A 202 -1.25 -26.61 7.16
CA LYS A 202 -1.56 -25.64 6.12
C LYS A 202 -2.55 -24.61 6.65
N GLY A 203 -2.36 -23.34 6.27
CA GLY A 203 -3.10 -22.23 6.85
C GLY A 203 -2.45 -21.69 8.11
N THR A 204 -3.16 -20.85 8.84
CA THR A 204 -2.68 -20.25 10.09
C THR A 204 -3.56 -20.71 11.24
N TYR A 205 -2.95 -21.33 12.25
CA TYR A 205 -3.61 -21.75 13.48
C TYR A 205 -2.59 -21.82 14.64
N PRO A 206 -2.94 -21.37 15.85
CA PRO A 206 -4.11 -20.54 16.14
C PRO A 206 -3.90 -19.12 15.60
N THR A 207 -4.99 -18.41 15.31
CA THR A 207 -4.94 -16.98 14.95
C THR A 207 -6.13 -16.24 15.53
N THR A 208 -5.93 -14.96 15.83
CA THR A 208 -6.98 -14.04 16.30
C THR A 208 -7.45 -13.08 15.21
N HIS A 209 -6.91 -13.19 14.00
CA HIS A 209 -7.25 -12.33 12.88
C HIS A 209 -7.24 -13.08 11.55
N LYS A 210 -8.02 -12.58 10.59
CA LYS A 210 -7.93 -12.91 9.17
C LYS A 210 -7.32 -11.71 8.42
N MET A 211 -6.28 -11.98 7.64
CA MET A 211 -5.70 -10.98 6.74
C MET A 211 -6.33 -11.12 5.35
N MET A 212 -6.82 -10.02 4.79
CA MET A 212 -7.39 -9.93 3.45
C MET A 212 -6.53 -9.00 2.59
N LYS A 213 -6.33 -9.35 1.32
CA LYS A 213 -5.54 -8.55 0.37
C LYS A 213 -6.03 -8.75 -1.07
N GLY A 214 -5.59 -7.88 -1.97
CA GLY A 214 -5.97 -7.97 -3.39
C GLY A 214 -7.49 -7.96 -3.56
N GLU A 215 -8.01 -8.86 -4.39
CA GLU A 215 -9.44 -9.00 -4.69
C GLU A 215 -10.33 -9.29 -3.47
N GLU A 216 -9.78 -9.82 -2.36
CA GLU A 216 -10.54 -10.00 -1.11
C GLU A 216 -10.99 -8.66 -0.50
N LEU A 217 -10.42 -7.53 -0.95
CA LEU A 217 -10.80 -6.19 -0.51
C LEU A 217 -11.93 -5.56 -1.35
N THR A 218 -12.42 -6.23 -2.39
CA THR A 218 -13.55 -5.72 -3.16
C THR A 218 -14.79 -5.59 -2.28
N GLY A 219 -15.39 -4.40 -2.27
CA GLY A 219 -16.51 -4.03 -1.40
C GLY A 219 -16.12 -3.56 0.00
N ALA A 220 -14.82 -3.44 0.30
CA ALA A 220 -14.33 -2.81 1.53
C ALA A 220 -14.58 -1.30 1.53
N ARG A 221 -14.73 -0.73 2.73
CA ARG A 221 -14.90 0.71 2.96
C ARG A 221 -13.72 1.25 3.75
N LEU A 222 -13.05 2.23 3.18
CA LEU A 222 -11.92 2.91 3.78
C LEU A 222 -12.42 4.18 4.48
N TYR A 223 -11.88 4.44 5.66
CA TYR A 223 -12.26 5.59 6.45
C TYR A 223 -11.34 6.78 6.15
N GLN A 224 -11.92 7.93 5.78
CA GLN A 224 -11.15 9.14 5.49
C GLN A 224 -10.83 9.96 6.76
N GLY A 225 -11.50 9.71 7.90
CA GLY A 225 -11.51 10.64 9.04
C GLY A 225 -12.54 11.74 8.84
N ALA A 226 -13.37 12.04 9.85
CA ALA A 226 -14.41 13.05 9.74
C ALA A 226 -14.01 14.42 10.35
N THR A 227 -14.40 15.51 9.69
CA THR A 227 -14.67 16.80 10.34
C THR A 227 -16.16 17.15 10.39
N THR A 228 -17.04 16.47 9.65
CA THR A 228 -18.52 16.64 9.75
C THR A 228 -19.30 15.34 9.55
N SER A 229 -20.58 15.35 9.95
CA SER A 229 -21.43 14.20 10.30
C SER A 229 -22.00 13.36 9.15
N ALA A 230 -21.48 13.46 7.93
CA ALA A 230 -21.81 12.55 6.83
C ALA A 230 -20.65 11.57 6.66
N GLN A 231 -20.92 10.27 6.84
CA GLN A 231 -19.86 9.25 6.88
C GLN A 231 -18.98 9.28 5.61
N PRO A 232 -17.67 9.61 5.71
CA PRO A 232 -16.79 9.82 4.57
C PRO A 232 -16.11 8.51 4.17
N TRP A 233 -16.92 7.53 3.75
CA TRP A 233 -16.41 6.24 3.29
C TRP A 233 -15.89 6.36 1.85
N LEU A 234 -14.78 5.67 1.60
CA LEU A 234 -14.32 5.34 0.25
C LEU A 234 -14.61 3.86 0.00
N ASP A 235 -15.47 3.54 -0.96
CA ASP A 235 -15.78 2.17 -1.31
C ASP A 235 -14.77 1.65 -2.35
N ILE A 236 -14.05 0.58 -2.03
CA ILE A 236 -13.27 -0.17 -3.03
C ILE A 236 -14.27 -0.98 -3.85
N VAL A 237 -14.36 -0.68 -5.15
CA VAL A 237 -15.28 -1.38 -6.07
C VAL A 237 -14.59 -2.40 -6.96
N ASP A 238 -13.28 -2.26 -7.15
CA ASP A 238 -12.47 -3.20 -7.92
C ASP A 238 -11.01 -3.19 -7.46
N VAL A 239 -10.33 -4.31 -7.62
CA VAL A 239 -8.91 -4.48 -7.29
C VAL A 239 -8.25 -5.36 -8.34
N VAL A 240 -7.14 -4.89 -8.92
CA VAL A 240 -6.37 -5.66 -9.90
C VAL A 240 -4.89 -5.74 -9.50
N ASN A 241 -4.23 -6.83 -9.86
CA ASN A 241 -2.78 -6.90 -9.73
C ASN A 241 -2.13 -6.00 -10.79
N ALA A 242 -1.19 -5.14 -10.37
CA ALA A 242 -0.57 -4.17 -11.27
C ALA A 242 0.27 -4.82 -12.40
N ARG A 243 0.62 -6.11 -12.29
CA ARG A 243 1.26 -6.87 -13.38
C ARG A 243 0.33 -7.14 -14.56
N GLU A 244 -0.97 -7.20 -14.31
CA GLU A 244 -1.99 -7.48 -15.32
C GLU A 244 -2.53 -6.20 -15.97
N ASN A 245 -2.27 -5.05 -15.35
CA ASN A 245 -2.70 -3.76 -15.86
C ASN A 245 -1.59 -3.11 -16.70
N PRO A 246 -1.85 -2.75 -17.98
CA PRO A 246 -0.86 -2.07 -18.80
C PRO A 246 -0.58 -0.65 -18.28
N VAL A 247 0.63 -0.14 -18.55
CA VAL A 247 0.96 1.27 -18.32
C VAL A 247 0.17 2.14 -19.30
N SER A 248 -0.37 3.27 -18.84
CA SER A 248 -1.08 4.21 -19.72
C SER A 248 -0.16 4.98 -20.67
N GLU A 249 1.14 5.01 -20.37
CA GLU A 249 2.17 5.86 -21.00
C GLU A 249 3.24 5.05 -21.77
N GLY A 250 2.97 3.80 -22.14
CA GLY A 250 3.98 3.02 -22.87
C GLY A 250 3.64 1.54 -22.97
N SER A 251 4.65 0.74 -23.27
CA SER A 251 4.54 -0.71 -23.32
C SER A 251 4.85 -1.34 -21.95
N GLY A 252 4.24 -2.49 -21.67
CA GLY A 252 4.49 -3.24 -20.44
C GLY A 252 3.45 -3.04 -19.34
N ALA A 253 3.71 -3.68 -18.19
CA ALA A 253 2.82 -3.70 -17.04
C ALA A 253 3.12 -2.55 -16.07
N TRP A 254 2.09 -2.08 -15.36
CA TRP A 254 2.18 -1.00 -14.37
C TRP A 254 3.20 -1.32 -13.27
N ASP A 255 3.25 -2.56 -12.82
CA ASP A 255 4.32 -3.10 -11.97
C ASP A 255 4.62 -4.56 -12.35
N PRO A 256 5.70 -4.83 -13.12
CA PRO A 256 6.05 -6.17 -13.55
C PRO A 256 6.33 -7.16 -12.41
N SER A 257 6.64 -6.68 -11.20
CA SER A 257 6.93 -7.53 -10.04
C SER A 257 5.69 -8.26 -9.52
N GLY A 258 4.50 -7.73 -9.81
CA GLY A 258 3.21 -8.23 -9.30
C GLY A 258 3.01 -8.09 -7.79
N GLN A 259 3.83 -7.27 -7.11
CA GLN A 259 3.66 -7.00 -5.68
C GLN A 259 2.58 -5.94 -5.44
N THR A 260 2.48 -4.95 -6.33
CA THR A 260 1.51 -3.85 -6.21
C THR A 260 0.11 -4.26 -6.69
N TYR A 261 -0.91 -3.74 -6.01
CA TYR A 261 -2.30 -3.80 -6.44
C TYR A 261 -2.82 -2.38 -6.72
N LEU A 262 -3.73 -2.27 -7.69
CA LEU A 262 -4.43 -1.05 -8.04
C LEU A 262 -5.90 -1.15 -7.62
N TYR A 263 -6.47 -0.02 -7.22
CA TYR A 263 -7.81 0.04 -6.63
C TYR A 263 -8.71 1.00 -7.40
N GLN A 264 -9.87 0.54 -7.85
CA GLN A 264 -10.95 1.46 -8.22
C GLN A 264 -11.69 1.81 -6.94
N VAL A 265 -11.71 3.10 -6.63
CA VAL A 265 -12.31 3.62 -5.41
C VAL A 265 -13.40 4.60 -5.78
N ARG A 266 -14.52 4.55 -5.06
CA ARG A 266 -15.60 5.53 -5.19
C ARG A 266 -15.81 6.26 -3.87
N TYR A 267 -16.28 7.50 -3.95
CA TYR A 267 -16.64 8.30 -2.79
C TYR A 267 -17.91 9.10 -3.08
N THR A 268 -18.56 9.57 -2.03
CA THR A 268 -19.70 10.49 -2.15
C THR A 268 -19.24 11.88 -1.75
N PRO A 269 -19.22 12.87 -2.67
CA PRO A 269 -18.82 14.24 -2.35
C PRO A 269 -19.70 14.85 -1.27
N SER A 270 -19.15 15.79 -0.50
CA SER A 270 -19.90 16.53 0.51
C SER A 270 -21.11 17.24 -0.12
N GLY A 271 -22.30 17.08 0.48
CA GLY A 271 -23.56 17.61 -0.05
C GLY A 271 -24.10 16.88 -1.29
N GLY A 272 -23.37 15.89 -1.82
CA GLY A 272 -23.82 15.02 -2.90
C GLY A 272 -24.59 13.80 -2.40
N THR A 273 -25.45 13.25 -3.26
CA THR A 273 -26.17 11.99 -3.00
C THR A 273 -25.68 10.84 -3.89
N ALA A 274 -24.87 11.15 -4.91
CA ALA A 274 -24.34 10.17 -5.84
C ALA A 274 -22.87 9.83 -5.51
N SER A 275 -22.59 8.53 -5.46
CA SER A 275 -21.23 8.02 -5.43
C SER A 275 -20.57 8.26 -6.80
N VAL A 276 -19.36 8.78 -6.83
CA VAL A 276 -18.55 9.04 -8.04
C VAL A 276 -17.17 8.38 -7.92
N PRO A 277 -16.46 8.09 -9.03
CA PRO A 277 -15.09 7.61 -8.98
C PRO A 277 -14.17 8.59 -8.25
N LEU A 278 -13.26 8.07 -7.43
CA LEU A 278 -12.19 8.86 -6.81
C LEU A 278 -11.23 9.39 -7.87
N CYS A 279 -10.85 8.52 -8.81
CA CYS A 279 -9.99 8.85 -9.93
C CYS A 279 -10.85 9.12 -11.16
N SER A 280 -11.24 10.38 -11.35
CA SER A 280 -12.09 10.77 -12.49
C SER A 280 -11.36 10.79 -13.83
N LEU A 281 -10.04 10.61 -13.85
CA LEU A 281 -9.17 10.70 -15.01
C LEU A 281 -8.32 9.43 -15.19
N GLY A 282 -7.87 9.21 -16.43
CA GLY A 282 -7.02 8.07 -16.79
C GLY A 282 -7.74 6.73 -16.69
N ALA A 283 -7.01 5.68 -16.31
CA ALA A 283 -7.55 4.32 -16.17
C ALA A 283 -8.40 4.11 -14.89
N ASN A 284 -8.71 5.18 -14.15
CA ASN A 284 -9.49 5.16 -12.89
C ASN A 284 -8.88 4.26 -11.79
N TRP A 285 -7.56 4.12 -11.78
CA TRP A 285 -6.83 3.35 -10.77
C TRP A 285 -6.18 4.25 -9.73
N ALA A 286 -6.25 3.84 -8.46
CA ALA A 286 -5.50 4.44 -7.36
C ALA A 286 -4.44 3.47 -6.82
N VAL A 287 -3.31 4.01 -6.38
CA VAL A 287 -2.25 3.29 -5.67
C VAL A 287 -2.12 3.83 -4.22
N PRO A 288 -2.00 2.96 -3.21
CA PRO A 288 -1.74 3.38 -1.84
C PRO A 288 -0.24 3.66 -1.63
N VAL A 289 0.09 4.80 -1.03
CA VAL A 289 1.46 5.22 -0.75
C VAL A 289 1.60 5.59 0.72
N LYS A 290 2.62 5.05 1.38
CA LYS A 290 2.89 5.33 2.79
C LYS A 290 3.35 6.78 3.00
N GLY A 291 2.86 7.40 4.05
CA GLY A 291 3.06 8.82 4.34
C GLY A 291 1.93 9.66 3.77
N LEU A 292 1.98 10.97 4.06
CA LEU A 292 1.00 11.96 3.64
C LEU A 292 1.67 13.06 2.85
N PHE A 293 1.06 13.45 1.74
CA PHE A 293 1.48 14.60 0.95
C PHE A 293 0.50 15.77 1.16
N ASN A 294 1.03 16.96 1.44
CA ASN A 294 0.24 18.18 1.43
C ASN A 294 0.11 18.75 0.00
N LEU A 295 -0.67 19.83 -0.15
CA LEU A 295 -0.87 20.52 -1.43
C LEU A 295 0.43 21.06 -2.03
N GLN A 296 1.33 21.48 -1.18
CA GLN A 296 2.64 21.98 -1.58
C GLN A 296 3.59 20.85 -1.99
N GLY A 297 3.15 19.58 -2.06
CA GLY A 297 4.00 18.46 -2.43
C GLY A 297 5.00 18.02 -1.34
N ALA A 298 4.89 18.55 -0.11
CA ALA A 298 5.71 18.12 1.00
C ALA A 298 5.15 16.83 1.61
N ARG A 299 6.04 15.87 1.87
CA ARG A 299 5.71 14.57 2.44
C ARG A 299 6.00 14.55 3.94
N THR A 300 5.12 13.90 4.69
CA THR A 300 5.30 13.60 6.12
C THR A 300 5.01 12.14 6.41
N GLU A 301 5.71 11.56 7.38
CA GLU A 301 5.37 10.22 7.86
C GLU A 301 4.09 10.24 8.69
N SER A 302 3.32 9.16 8.62
CA SER A 302 2.14 8.97 9.46
C SER A 302 1.98 7.51 9.85
N THR A 303 1.64 7.29 11.12
CA THR A 303 1.28 5.97 11.65
C THR A 303 -0.22 5.74 11.67
N SER A 304 -1.02 6.77 11.39
CA SER A 304 -2.49 6.73 11.44
C SER A 304 -3.14 6.80 10.06
N SER A 305 -2.38 7.23 9.03
CA SER A 305 -2.94 7.44 7.70
C SER A 305 -1.91 7.23 6.59
N PHE A 306 -2.40 7.03 5.37
CA PHE A 306 -1.60 6.92 4.16
C PHE A 306 -2.28 7.64 3.00
N THR A 307 -1.54 7.91 1.93
CA THR A 307 -2.04 8.60 0.74
C THR A 307 -2.61 7.63 -0.30
N LEU A 308 -3.70 8.03 -0.95
CA LEU A 308 -4.12 7.44 -2.23
C LEU A 308 -3.74 8.40 -3.37
N GLY A 309 -2.97 7.91 -4.34
CA GLY A 309 -2.65 8.64 -5.56
C GLY A 309 -3.37 8.03 -6.76
N CYS A 310 -4.07 8.85 -7.55
CA CYS A 310 -4.68 8.40 -8.79
C CYS A 310 -3.65 8.32 -9.91
N ASP A 311 -3.84 7.38 -10.85
CA ASP A 311 -2.90 7.08 -11.95
C ASP A 311 -2.49 8.31 -12.78
N ALA A 312 -3.38 9.29 -12.92
CA ALA A 312 -3.11 10.55 -13.61
C ALA A 312 -2.18 11.51 -12.83
N GLY A 313 -2.09 11.38 -11.50
CA GLY A 313 -1.30 12.25 -10.63
C GLY A 313 0.15 11.79 -10.49
N VAL A 314 1.07 12.73 -10.26
CA VAL A 314 2.50 12.41 -10.26
C VAL A 314 2.94 11.49 -9.12
N ILE A 315 2.18 11.39 -8.02
CA ILE A 315 2.43 10.39 -6.96
C ILE A 315 2.38 8.97 -7.54
N ALA A 316 1.35 8.67 -8.33
CA ALA A 316 1.18 7.36 -8.95
C ALA A 316 2.15 7.16 -10.13
N LYS A 317 2.37 8.20 -10.95
CA LYS A 317 3.35 8.15 -12.05
C LYS A 317 4.76 7.81 -11.55
N CYS A 318 5.27 8.54 -10.55
CA CYS A 318 6.59 8.27 -9.99
C CYS A 318 6.69 6.87 -9.36
N TYR A 319 5.60 6.39 -8.75
CA TYR A 319 5.55 5.01 -8.25
C TYR A 319 5.66 4.01 -9.41
N ARG A 320 4.89 4.22 -10.50
CA ARG A 320 4.88 3.40 -11.71
C ARG A 320 6.21 3.40 -12.45
N TRP A 321 6.96 4.50 -12.41
CA TRP A 321 8.33 4.56 -12.94
C TRP A 321 9.35 3.75 -12.10
N GLY A 322 8.89 3.13 -11.01
CA GLY A 322 9.68 2.19 -10.20
C GLY A 322 10.13 2.72 -8.85
N TYR A 323 9.92 4.03 -8.56
CA TYR A 323 10.20 4.64 -7.26
C TYR A 323 9.14 4.24 -6.24
N GLN A 324 9.13 2.97 -5.87
CA GLN A 324 8.13 2.36 -4.99
C GLN A 324 8.60 2.44 -3.52
N PRO A 325 8.06 3.32 -2.68
CA PRO A 325 8.63 3.61 -1.35
C PRO A 325 8.72 2.40 -0.42
N TRP A 326 7.86 1.39 -0.59
CA TRP A 326 7.87 0.18 0.22
C TRP A 326 9.13 -0.68 0.02
N ARG A 327 9.92 -0.45 -1.04
CA ARG A 327 11.19 -1.14 -1.28
C ARG A 327 12.26 -0.80 -0.24
N ASP A 328 12.12 0.31 0.49
CA ASP A 328 12.96 0.63 1.65
C ASP A 328 12.59 -0.21 2.90
N GLY A 329 11.50 -0.97 2.85
CA GLY A 329 11.01 -1.78 3.96
C GLY A 329 10.11 -0.99 4.92
N ALA A 330 10.33 -1.17 6.23
CA ALA A 330 9.44 -0.60 7.24
C ALA A 330 9.64 0.90 7.48
N GLN A 331 10.86 1.40 7.24
CA GLN A 331 11.23 2.80 7.44
C GLN A 331 11.47 3.48 6.09
N PRO A 332 11.20 4.79 5.97
CA PRO A 332 11.57 5.53 4.78
C PRO A 332 13.09 5.54 4.59
N GLY A 333 13.52 5.47 3.33
CA GLY A 333 14.92 5.47 2.95
C GLY A 333 15.15 6.14 1.59
N PRO A 334 16.24 5.78 0.88
CA PRO A 334 16.61 6.40 -0.38
C PRO A 334 15.53 6.31 -1.47
N ILE A 335 14.78 5.21 -1.57
CA ILE A 335 13.74 5.05 -2.60
C ILE A 335 12.54 5.96 -2.28
N THR A 336 12.21 6.13 -1.01
CA THR A 336 11.17 7.05 -0.53
C THR A 336 11.57 8.50 -0.83
N GLU A 337 12.83 8.88 -0.60
CA GLU A 337 13.35 10.20 -0.96
C GLU A 337 13.34 10.41 -2.49
N ALA A 338 13.72 9.40 -3.26
CA ALA A 338 13.68 9.45 -4.73
C ALA A 338 12.26 9.57 -5.27
N HIS A 339 11.28 8.84 -4.71
CA HIS A 339 9.86 8.99 -5.05
C HIS A 339 9.38 10.42 -4.79
N TRP A 340 9.68 10.95 -3.60
CA TRP A 340 9.29 12.32 -3.25
C TRP A 340 9.95 13.35 -4.18
N SER A 341 11.25 13.22 -4.45
CA SER A 341 11.99 14.10 -5.38
C SER A 341 11.44 13.98 -6.80
N CYS A 342 11.10 12.77 -7.25
CA CYS A 342 10.44 12.53 -8.53
C CYS A 342 9.13 13.30 -8.63
N THR A 343 8.31 13.37 -7.57
CA THR A 343 7.06 14.15 -7.66
C THR A 343 7.32 15.65 -7.88
N ARG A 344 8.44 16.20 -7.39
CA ARG A 344 8.85 17.60 -7.63
C ARG A 344 9.28 17.78 -9.08
N MET A 345 10.21 16.94 -9.53
CA MET A 345 10.72 16.89 -10.90
C MET A 345 9.58 16.74 -11.91
N ALA A 346 8.61 15.89 -11.58
CA ALA A 346 7.55 15.54 -12.51
C ALA A 346 6.63 16.73 -12.81
N ARG A 347 6.34 17.54 -11.79
CA ARG A 347 5.59 18.80 -11.94
C ARG A 347 6.45 19.98 -12.41
N ALA A 348 7.76 19.80 -12.58
CA ALA A 348 8.71 20.91 -12.67
C ALA A 348 8.48 21.93 -11.53
N ASP A 349 8.39 21.44 -10.29
CA ASP A 349 8.10 22.26 -9.10
C ASP A 349 9.34 23.05 -8.68
N TYR A 350 9.76 23.99 -9.55
CA TYR A 350 11.01 24.73 -9.41
C TYR A 350 11.06 25.55 -8.11
N CYS A 351 9.90 26.01 -7.64
CA CYS A 351 9.77 26.73 -6.38
C CYS A 351 9.87 25.84 -5.13
N GLY A 352 9.62 24.53 -5.26
CA GLY A 352 9.48 23.66 -4.10
C GLY A 352 8.20 23.87 -3.28
N VAL A 353 7.23 24.62 -3.80
CA VAL A 353 6.00 25.01 -3.09
C VAL A 353 4.73 24.40 -3.69
N GLY A 354 4.85 23.48 -4.65
CA GLY A 354 3.74 22.75 -5.25
C GLY A 354 3.24 23.33 -6.56
N THR A 355 3.63 24.55 -6.92
CA THR A 355 3.29 25.15 -8.22
C THR A 355 3.99 24.38 -9.35
N SER A 356 3.20 23.88 -10.29
CA SER A 356 3.71 23.20 -11.48
C SER A 356 4.16 24.20 -12.53
N PHE A 357 5.35 23.98 -13.10
CA PHE A 357 5.88 24.73 -14.26
C PHE A 357 6.06 23.81 -15.49
N THR A 358 5.23 22.77 -15.55
CA THR A 358 5.08 21.90 -16.71
C THR A 358 3.66 21.93 -17.25
N GLN A 359 3.48 21.42 -18.46
CA GLN A 359 2.19 21.03 -18.99
C GLN A 359 2.05 19.51 -18.94
N ASP A 360 0.83 18.99 -18.83
CA ASP A 360 0.59 17.55 -18.83
C ASP A 360 1.11 16.91 -20.11
N GLY A 361 1.75 15.75 -19.97
CA GLY A 361 2.33 15.04 -21.10
C GLY A 361 3.61 15.61 -21.69
N THR A 362 4.15 16.69 -21.12
CA THR A 362 5.49 17.15 -21.51
C THR A 362 6.47 15.99 -21.34
N ARG A 363 7.28 15.76 -22.37
CA ARG A 363 8.26 14.68 -22.41
C ARG A 363 9.46 14.99 -21.52
N ILE A 364 9.91 14.03 -20.72
CA ILE A 364 11.21 14.08 -20.06
C ILE A 364 11.93 12.73 -20.13
N ARG A 365 13.23 12.75 -19.88
CA ARG A 365 14.01 11.54 -19.60
C ARG A 365 14.58 11.61 -18.18
N PRO A 366 13.96 10.95 -17.18
CA PRO A 366 14.44 10.91 -15.81
C PRO A 366 15.50 9.83 -15.59
N TRP A 367 16.31 9.98 -14.55
CA TRP A 367 17.13 8.91 -13.97
C TRP A 367 17.46 9.23 -12.51
N ASP A 368 18.16 8.33 -11.82
CA ASP A 368 18.50 8.51 -10.41
C ASP A 368 19.95 8.15 -10.06
N ALA A 369 20.37 8.60 -8.87
CA ALA A 369 21.67 8.32 -8.27
C ALA A 369 21.64 7.15 -7.28
N LEU A 370 20.59 6.33 -7.27
CA LEU A 370 20.50 5.18 -6.36
C LEU A 370 21.48 4.08 -6.79
N THR A 371 21.77 3.18 -5.85
CA THR A 371 22.62 2.02 -6.10
C THR A 371 21.94 0.75 -5.58
N PRO A 372 21.43 -0.14 -6.44
CA PRO A 372 21.31 0.02 -7.90
C PRO A 372 20.31 1.13 -8.28
N ALA A 373 20.50 1.72 -9.46
CA ALA A 373 19.58 2.69 -10.02
C ALA A 373 18.21 2.05 -10.27
N ILE A 374 17.13 2.81 -10.09
CA ILE A 374 15.78 2.39 -10.48
C ILE A 374 15.57 2.70 -11.95
N ILE A 375 15.93 3.92 -12.36
CA ILE A 375 15.99 4.35 -13.76
C ILE A 375 17.45 4.66 -14.06
N ALA A 376 18.02 3.94 -15.03
CA ALA A 376 19.42 4.07 -15.40
C ALA A 376 19.70 5.45 -16.05
N PRO A 377 20.91 6.00 -15.90
CA PRO A 377 21.29 7.20 -16.63
C PRO A 377 21.24 6.94 -18.14
N PRO A 378 20.90 7.96 -18.95
CA PRO A 378 20.92 7.83 -20.40
C PRO A 378 22.32 7.46 -20.90
N GLU A 379 22.39 6.52 -21.83
CA GLU A 379 23.64 6.18 -22.48
C GLU A 379 24.21 7.41 -23.25
N PRO A 380 25.54 7.59 -23.28
CA PRO A 380 26.14 8.69 -24.02
C PRO A 380 25.70 8.68 -25.50
N ASN A 381 25.24 9.83 -26.01
CA ASN A 381 24.76 10.02 -27.38
C ASN A 381 23.48 9.27 -27.78
N THR A 382 22.67 8.80 -26.81
CA THR A 382 21.35 8.19 -27.09
C THR A 382 20.18 9.08 -26.69
N SER A 383 20.45 10.27 -26.14
CA SER A 383 19.43 11.30 -25.96
C SER A 383 19.00 11.86 -27.31
N PRO A 384 17.68 11.93 -27.59
CA PRO A 384 17.15 12.74 -28.65
C PRO A 384 17.81 14.12 -28.62
N GLU A 385 18.20 14.63 -29.79
CA GLU A 385 18.95 15.89 -29.89
C GLU A 385 18.20 17.08 -29.25
N ASP A 386 16.90 16.96 -29.01
CA ASP A 386 16.04 17.96 -28.37
C ASP A 386 15.99 17.88 -26.84
N LEU A 387 16.46 16.80 -26.19
CA LEU A 387 16.42 16.64 -24.73
C LEU A 387 17.80 16.89 -24.11
N THR A 388 17.94 18.03 -23.44
CA THR A 388 19.14 18.42 -22.68
C THR A 388 18.91 18.33 -21.18
N PHE A 389 19.99 18.28 -20.40
CA PHE A 389 19.93 18.23 -18.95
C PHE A 389 19.19 19.45 -18.38
N GLU A 390 18.11 19.19 -17.65
CA GLU A 390 17.21 20.22 -17.11
C GLU A 390 17.65 20.62 -15.71
N ALA A 391 17.75 19.64 -14.80
CA ALA A 391 17.98 19.88 -13.38
C ALA A 391 18.30 18.59 -12.61
N GLY A 392 18.88 18.78 -11.43
CA GLY A 392 18.96 17.78 -10.38
C GLY A 392 18.05 18.13 -9.21
N TRP A 393 17.35 17.13 -8.67
CA TRP A 393 16.23 17.31 -7.74
C TRP A 393 16.43 16.57 -6.42
N ASN A 394 15.89 17.16 -5.36
CA ASN A 394 15.70 16.51 -4.07
C ASN A 394 14.24 16.72 -3.58
N THR A 395 13.99 16.39 -2.31
CA THR A 395 12.65 16.45 -1.69
C THR A 395 12.09 17.87 -1.56
N THR A 396 12.96 18.88 -1.61
CA THR A 396 12.61 20.30 -1.51
C THR A 396 12.35 20.96 -2.87
N GLY A 397 12.83 20.39 -3.98
CA GLY A 397 12.76 21.01 -5.31
C GLY A 397 14.04 20.75 -6.12
N PRO A 398 14.32 21.56 -7.15
CA PRO A 398 15.61 21.49 -7.83
C PRO A 398 16.70 21.99 -6.89
N THR A 399 17.80 21.24 -6.79
CA THR A 399 19.01 21.69 -6.07
C THR A 399 19.96 22.43 -7.00
N CYS A 400 19.75 22.30 -8.31
CA CYS A 400 20.39 23.07 -9.34
C CYS A 400 19.53 23.02 -10.61
N LEU A 401 19.63 24.05 -11.46
CA LEU A 401 18.77 24.22 -12.64
C LEU A 401 19.60 24.71 -13.83
N SER A 402 19.59 23.96 -14.92
CA SER A 402 20.31 24.29 -16.16
C SER A 402 19.43 25.08 -17.12
N HIS A 403 18.15 24.71 -17.26
CA HIS A 403 17.18 25.47 -18.05
C HIS A 403 15.73 25.21 -17.61
N LEU A 404 14.83 26.10 -18.00
CA LEU A 404 13.39 25.88 -17.82
C LEU A 404 12.85 24.94 -18.90
N ARG A 405 11.89 24.09 -18.52
CA ARG A 405 11.17 23.21 -19.43
C ARG A 405 10.25 23.98 -20.38
N TRP A 406 9.54 24.99 -19.86
CA TRP A 406 8.65 25.87 -20.62
C TRP A 406 9.02 27.33 -20.36
N GLN A 407 9.54 28.03 -21.38
CA GLN A 407 10.06 29.39 -21.23
C GLN A 407 8.99 30.41 -20.80
N HIS A 408 7.72 30.19 -21.17
CA HIS A 408 6.62 31.09 -20.78
C HIS A 408 6.12 30.84 -19.34
N LEU A 409 6.40 29.68 -18.74
CA LEU A 409 6.06 29.35 -17.35
C LEU A 409 7.22 29.76 -16.44
N THR A 410 7.36 31.06 -16.22
CA THR A 410 8.47 31.62 -15.44
C THR A 410 8.28 31.43 -13.94
N ALA A 411 9.26 30.79 -13.29
CA ALA A 411 9.31 30.60 -11.84
C ALA A 411 10.10 31.72 -11.16
N SER A 412 9.42 32.72 -10.60
CA SER A 412 10.05 33.90 -9.94
C SER A 412 10.54 33.66 -8.51
N CYS A 413 10.27 32.48 -7.98
CA CYS A 413 10.43 32.04 -6.59
C CYS A 413 11.78 31.37 -6.32
N VAL A 414 12.47 30.93 -7.36
CA VAL A 414 13.66 30.11 -7.18
C VAL A 414 14.81 31.05 -6.77
N PRO A 415 15.59 30.75 -5.71
CA PRO A 415 16.87 31.43 -5.51
C PRO A 415 17.82 31.19 -6.71
N LEU A 416 17.53 30.17 -7.52
CA LEU A 416 18.11 29.91 -8.83
C LEU A 416 17.52 30.89 -9.85
N ASN A 417 18.09 32.10 -9.92
CA ASN A 417 17.90 32.93 -11.12
C ASN A 417 18.18 32.07 -12.37
N PRO A 418 17.39 32.15 -13.45
CA PRO A 418 17.74 31.45 -14.68
C PRO A 418 19.17 31.85 -15.10
N PRO A 419 19.91 30.97 -15.79
CA PRO A 419 21.24 31.34 -16.28
C PRO A 419 21.18 32.66 -17.06
N ILE A 420 21.96 33.64 -16.64
CA ILE A 420 22.14 34.89 -17.37
C ILE A 420 23.35 34.70 -18.25
N TYR A 421 23.13 34.76 -19.55
CA TYR A 421 24.21 34.66 -20.53
C TYR A 421 24.77 36.05 -20.87
N ASP A 422 26.09 36.18 -20.89
CA ASP A 422 26.75 37.35 -21.49
C ASP A 422 26.66 37.29 -23.03
N ALA A 423 27.18 38.32 -23.70
CA ALA A 423 27.22 38.39 -25.16
C ALA A 423 28.07 37.29 -25.83
N ASN A 424 28.86 36.53 -25.05
CA ASN A 424 29.69 35.42 -25.50
C ASN A 424 29.06 34.05 -25.18
N GLY A 425 27.89 34.01 -24.53
CA GLY A 425 27.23 32.78 -24.11
C GLY A 425 27.74 32.19 -22.79
N ASN A 426 28.52 32.94 -21.98
CA ASN A 426 28.93 32.50 -20.66
C ASN A 426 27.85 32.80 -19.61
N ILE A 427 27.68 31.90 -18.65
CA ILE A 427 26.77 32.11 -17.51
C ILE A 427 27.44 33.05 -16.50
N VAL A 428 26.82 34.21 -16.22
CA VAL A 428 27.40 35.27 -15.34
C VAL A 428 26.76 35.36 -13.96
N ASN A 429 25.81 34.48 -13.64
CA ASN A 429 25.16 34.41 -12.34
C ASN A 429 25.36 33.05 -11.65
N ASP A 430 26.40 32.30 -12.02
CA ASP A 430 26.72 31.01 -11.42
C ASP A 430 27.30 31.19 -10.00
N CYS A 431 26.71 30.53 -9.00
CA CYS A 431 27.22 30.55 -7.63
C CYS A 431 28.59 29.87 -7.46
N ARG A 432 29.04 29.08 -8.46
CA ARG A 432 30.39 28.51 -8.50
C ARG A 432 31.45 29.54 -8.89
N ASP A 433 31.10 30.60 -9.61
CA ASP A 433 32.07 31.62 -10.02
C ASP A 433 32.45 32.49 -8.81
N PRO A 434 33.72 32.45 -8.37
CA PRO A 434 34.19 33.25 -7.23
C PRO A 434 34.11 34.77 -7.47
N ASN A 435 33.90 35.22 -8.71
CA ASN A 435 33.74 36.62 -9.07
C ASN A 435 32.28 37.10 -9.08
N THR A 436 31.31 36.18 -8.94
CA THR A 436 29.89 36.54 -8.82
C THR A 436 29.61 37.03 -7.39
N PRO A 437 28.98 38.21 -7.19
CA PRO A 437 28.77 38.74 -5.85
C PRO A 437 27.79 37.85 -5.05
N TYR A 438 28.33 37.19 -4.03
CA TYR A 438 27.60 36.43 -3.00
C TYR A 438 26.62 37.33 -2.24
N GLY A 439 25.39 37.41 -2.75
CA GLY A 439 24.26 38.00 -2.05
C GLY A 439 23.06 37.06 -2.16
N PRO A 440 22.25 36.89 -1.12
CA PRO A 440 20.98 36.17 -1.21
C PRO A 440 20.16 36.70 -2.40
N GLY A 441 19.81 35.83 -3.35
CA GLY A 441 19.07 36.18 -4.57
C GLY A 441 19.90 36.77 -5.72
N LYS A 442 21.25 36.75 -5.67
CA LYS A 442 22.12 37.31 -6.72
C LYS A 442 22.86 36.30 -7.61
N CYS A 443 22.96 35.04 -7.21
CA CYS A 443 23.53 33.96 -8.03
C CYS A 443 22.61 32.73 -7.97
N ALA A 444 22.72 31.85 -8.97
CA ALA A 444 21.97 30.61 -9.11
C ALA A 444 22.90 29.40 -9.01
N GLU A 445 22.44 28.36 -8.33
CA GLU A 445 23.07 27.04 -8.31
C GLU A 445 22.79 26.36 -9.66
N ILE A 446 23.76 26.42 -10.56
CA ILE A 446 23.68 25.86 -11.90
C ILE A 446 24.54 24.60 -11.92
N CYS A 447 24.05 23.58 -12.60
CA CYS A 447 24.76 22.33 -12.84
C CYS A 447 24.63 21.98 -14.32
N ASP A 448 25.70 21.49 -14.92
CA ASP A 448 25.69 21.13 -16.34
C ASP A 448 25.46 19.62 -16.54
N THR A 449 25.65 18.82 -15.47
CA THR A 449 25.49 17.37 -15.50
C THR A 449 24.89 16.81 -14.21
N ALA A 450 24.39 15.57 -14.28
CA ALA A 450 23.90 14.85 -13.10
C ALA A 450 25.01 14.54 -12.09
N GLU A 451 26.23 14.27 -12.54
CA GLU A 451 27.38 14.03 -11.66
C GLU A 451 27.64 15.25 -10.78
N GLU A 452 27.58 16.43 -11.39
CA GLU A 452 27.74 17.69 -10.69
C GLU A 452 26.59 17.92 -9.69
N ALA A 453 25.35 17.74 -10.17
CA ALA A 453 24.15 17.87 -9.36
C ALA A 453 24.17 16.95 -8.12
N ALA A 454 24.64 15.72 -8.29
CA ALA A 454 24.79 14.76 -7.19
C ALA A 454 25.90 15.17 -6.23
N LEU A 455 27.08 15.51 -6.76
CA LEU A 455 28.29 15.73 -5.97
C LEU A 455 28.24 17.01 -5.13
N PHE A 456 27.78 18.11 -5.71
CA PHE A 456 27.83 19.42 -5.06
C PHE A 456 26.52 19.82 -4.40
N TYR A 457 25.39 19.35 -4.93
CA TYR A 457 24.06 19.82 -4.50
C TYR A 457 23.19 18.73 -3.87
N GLY A 458 23.67 17.48 -3.81
CA GLY A 458 22.98 16.38 -3.13
C GLY A 458 21.70 15.94 -3.84
N SER A 459 21.62 16.13 -5.15
CA SER A 459 20.52 15.64 -5.98
C SER A 459 20.36 14.13 -5.88
N ARG A 460 19.10 13.67 -5.98
CA ARG A 460 18.70 12.25 -5.91
C ARG A 460 18.21 11.73 -7.24
N VAL A 461 17.42 12.54 -7.93
CA VAL A 461 16.85 12.25 -9.24
C VAL A 461 17.16 13.40 -10.18
N PHE A 462 17.23 13.10 -11.46
CA PHE A 462 17.66 14.01 -12.50
C PHE A 462 16.73 13.86 -13.69
N ASN A 463 16.70 14.85 -14.56
CA ASN A 463 16.06 14.66 -15.85
C ASN A 463 16.65 15.52 -16.96
N ASN A 464 16.44 15.04 -18.18
CA ASN A 464 16.51 15.85 -19.39
C ASN A 464 15.11 16.32 -19.79
N SER A 465 15.02 17.49 -20.42
CA SER A 465 13.82 17.96 -21.09
C SER A 465 14.16 18.80 -22.33
N ALA A 466 13.17 19.03 -23.18
CA ALA A 466 13.27 20.07 -24.20
C ALA A 466 13.13 21.47 -23.59
N ILE A 467 13.63 22.47 -24.31
CA ILE A 467 13.40 23.89 -24.04
C ILE A 467 12.21 24.35 -24.88
N ASN A 468 11.01 24.30 -24.31
CA ASN A 468 9.78 24.60 -25.03
C ASN A 468 9.44 26.10 -24.97
N THR A 469 9.03 26.67 -26.10
CA THR A 469 8.77 28.12 -26.24
C THR A 469 7.29 28.49 -26.27
N LEU A 470 6.37 27.54 -26.54
CA LEU A 470 4.93 27.80 -26.74
C LEU A 470 4.01 26.85 -25.98
#